data_AF-A0A023EB21-F1
#
_entry.id   AF-A0A023EB21-F1
#
_cell.length_a   1.000
_cell.length_b   1.000
_cell.length_c   1.000
_cell.angle_alpha   90.00
_cell.angle_beta   90.00
_cell.angle_gamma   90.00
#
_symmetry.space_group_name_H-M   'P 1'
#
loop_
_entity.id
_entity.type
_entity.pdbx_description
1 polymer ?
#
loop_
_entity_poly.entity_id
_entity_poly.type
_entity_poly.pdbx_seq_one_letter_code
_entity_poly.pdbx_strand_id
1 'polypeptide(L)' 'MVELSSSTDPYQHGFPNIVFVLPAIVVVGLCVFFGYKLYLSLTEKERKLQEKQKDQAEQKERNELL' A
#
# COMPACT_ATOMS: atom_id res chain seq x y z
N MET A 1 28.67 38.83 -36.77
CA MET A 1 27.63 38.18 -35.95
C MET A 1 28.28 36.93 -35.38
N VAL A 2 28.67 36.97 -34.11
CA VAL A 2 29.27 35.81 -33.45
C VAL A 2 28.11 34.89 -33.08
N GLU A 3 28.02 33.73 -33.73
CA GLU A 3 27.17 32.65 -33.24
C GLU A 3 27.79 32.18 -31.92
N LEU A 4 27.21 32.66 -30.83
CA LEU A 4 27.37 32.09 -29.51
C LEU A 4 26.72 30.70 -29.57
N SER A 5 27.48 29.71 -30.02
CA SER A 5 27.24 28.32 -29.69
C SER A 5 27.46 28.17 -28.18
N SER A 6 26.52 28.66 -27.38
CA SER A 6 26.40 28.35 -25.96
C SER A 6 25.79 26.96 -25.84
N SER A 7 26.50 25.96 -26.37
CA SER A 7 26.16 24.54 -26.29
C SER A 7 26.68 23.90 -24.99
N THR A 8 26.80 24.71 -23.92
CA THR A 8 27.28 24.27 -22.60
C THR A 8 26.47 24.92 -21.49
N ASP A 9 25.16 24.74 -21.51
CA ASP A 9 24.36 24.85 -20.28
C ASP A 9 24.30 23.46 -19.63
N PRO A 10 25.07 23.18 -18.56
CA PRO A 10 25.05 21.88 -17.88
C PRO A 10 23.70 21.57 -17.20
N TYR A 11 22.77 22.53 -17.18
CA TYR A 11 21.44 22.42 -16.58
C TYR A 11 20.31 22.17 -17.61
N GLN A 12 20.62 22.15 -18.91
CA GLN A 12 19.65 21.90 -19.99
C GLN A 12 19.48 20.41 -20.35
N HIS A 13 20.12 19.49 -19.62
CA HIS A 13 19.70 18.09 -19.65
C HIS A 13 18.48 17.92 -18.75
N GLY A 14 17.29 18.05 -19.34
CA GLY A 14 16.04 17.66 -18.69
C GLY A 14 16.21 16.27 -18.06
N PHE A 15 15.94 16.18 -16.76
CA PHE A 15 16.16 14.94 -16.02
C PHE A 15 15.47 13.77 -16.75
N PRO A 16 16.17 12.66 -16.98
CA PRO A 16 15.56 11.54 -17.66
C PRO A 16 14.39 11.03 -16.82
N ASN A 17 13.23 10.84 -17.46
CA ASN A 17 11.97 10.43 -16.80
C ASN A 17 12.13 9.22 -15.87
N ILE A 18 13.14 8.37 -16.15
CA ILE A 18 13.52 7.21 -15.34
C ILE A 18 13.76 7.54 -13.86
N VAL A 19 14.25 8.75 -13.55
CA VAL A 19 14.52 9.20 -12.19
C VAL A 19 13.23 9.36 -11.37
N PHE A 20 12.10 9.60 -12.03
CA PHE A 20 10.78 9.68 -11.38
C PHE A 20 10.03 8.34 -11.46
N VAL A 21 10.15 7.63 -12.57
CA VAL A 21 9.45 6.36 -12.80
C VAL A 21 9.99 5.25 -11.89
N LEU A 22 11.31 5.16 -11.73
CA LEU A 22 11.93 4.08 -10.96
C LEU A 22 11.55 4.13 -9.46
N PRO A 23 11.63 5.28 -8.75
CA PRO A 23 11.15 5.36 -7.37
C PRO A 23 9.64 5.13 -7.27
N ALA A 24 8.85 5.61 -8.24
CA ALA A 24 7.40 5.39 -8.24
C ALA A 24 7.05 3.90 -8.30
N ILE A 25 7.73 3.12 -9.14
CA ILE A 25 7.54 1.66 -9.22
C ILE A 25 7.90 0.99 -7.89
N VAL A 26 9.00 1.41 -7.24
CA VAL A 26 9.40 0.87 -5.94
C VAL A 26 8.32 1.15 -4.89
N VAL A 27 7.83 2.39 -4.80
CA VAL A 27 6.78 2.76 -3.84
C VAL A 27 5.50 1.98 -4.09
N VAL A 28 5.05 1.89 -5.35
CA VAL A 28 3.86 1.09 -5.71
C VAL A 28 4.05 -0.37 -5.35
N GLY A 29 5.21 -0.96 -5.64
CA GLY A 29 5.54 -2.33 -5.29
C GLY A 29 5.49 -2.58 -3.78
N LEU A 30 6.07 -1.68 -2.98
CA LEU A 30 6.00 -1.76 -1.52
C LEU A 30 4.57 -1.60 -1.00
N CYS A 31 3.81 -0.64 -1.52
CA CYS A 31 2.42 -0.43 -1.15
C CYS A 31 1.56 -1.66 -1.43
N VAL A 32 1.74 -2.32 -2.58
CA VAL A 32 1.03 -3.56 -2.91
C VAL A 32 1.46 -4.70 -2.00
N PHE A 33 2.77 -4.88 -1.78
CA PHE A 33 3.29 -5.96 -0.94
C PHE A 33 2.83 -5.85 0.52
N PHE A 34 3.02 -4.67 1.12
CA PHE A 34 2.62 -4.42 2.50
C PHE A 34 1.10 -4.29 2.64
N GLY A 35 0.44 -3.63 1.69
CA GLY A 35 -1.02 -3.50 1.67
C GLY A 35 -1.72 -4.85 1.59
N TYR A 36 -1.22 -5.77 0.76
CA TYR A 36 -1.76 -7.13 0.67
C TYR A 36 -1.59 -7.91 1.98
N LYS A 37 -0.40 -7.89 2.58
CA LYS A 37 -0.15 -8.52 3.88
C LYS A 37 -0.99 -7.90 5.00
N LEU A 38 -1.17 -6.59 4.99
CA LEU A 38 -2.00 -5.88 5.96
C LEU A 38 -3.48 -6.25 5.80
N TYR A 39 -3.99 -6.28 4.56
CA TYR A 39 -5.36 -6.65 4.26
C TYR A 39 -5.68 -8.06 4.78
N LEU A 40 -4.84 -9.05 4.44
CA LEU A 40 -4.96 -10.41 4.96
C LEU A 40 -4.96 -10.46 6.49
N SER A 41 -4.04 -9.72 7.13
CA SER A 41 -3.94 -9.69 8.58
C SER A 41 -5.18 -9.09 9.25
N LEU A 42 -5.81 -8.09 8.63
CA LEU A 42 -7.05 -7.49 9.13
C LEU A 42 -8.23 -8.45 8.94
N THR A 43 -8.37 -9.06 7.77
CA THR A 43 -9.43 -10.04 7.49
C THR A 43 -9.37 -11.22 8.46
N GLU A 44 -8.18 -11.76 8.76
CA GLU A 44 -8.04 -12.84 9.75
C GLU A 44 -8.47 -12.41 11.16
N LYS A 45 -8.17 -11.17 11.57
CA LYS A 45 -8.60 -10.65 12.87
C LYS A 45 -10.11 -10.50 12.96
N GLU A 46 -10.75 -9.99 11.91
CA GLU A 46 -12.21 -9.84 11.86
C GLU A 46 -12.94 -11.17 11.95
N ARG A 47 -12.44 -12.22 11.26
CA ARG A 47 -13.05 -13.57 11.34
C ARG A 47 -13.01 -14.13 12.75
N LYS A 48 -11.86 -14.04 13.43
CA LYS A 48 -11.72 -14.50 14.83
C LYS A 48 -12.61 -13.73 15.79
N LEU A 49 -12.82 -12.43 15.55
CA LEU A 49 -13.70 -11.63 16.38
C LEU A 49 -15.17 -12.00 16.16
N GLN A 50 -15.57 -12.26 14.92
CA GLN A 50 -16.92 -12.71 14.61
C GLN A 50 -17.21 -14.10 15.17
N GLU A 51 -16.29 -15.05 15.07
CA GLU A 51 -16.44 -16.39 15.67
C GLU A 51 -16.63 -16.29 17.18
N LYS A 52 -15.78 -15.51 17.86
CA LYS A 52 -15.92 -15.28 19.31
C LYS A 52 -17.24 -14.62 19.70
N GLN A 53 -17.77 -13.72 18.88
CA GLN A 53 -19.06 -13.07 19.16
C GLN A 53 -20.22 -14.04 18.94
N LYS A 54 -20.16 -14.90 17.92
CA LYS A 54 -21.18 -15.93 17.66
C LYS A 54 -21.22 -16.96 18.77
N ASP A 55 -20.06 -17.47 19.19
CA ASP A 55 -19.97 -18.44 20.29
C ASP A 55 -20.52 -17.86 21.60
N GLN A 56 -20.24 -16.58 21.88
CA GLN A 56 -20.78 -15.90 23.06
C GLN A 56 -22.29 -15.66 22.97
N ALA A 57 -22.81 -15.31 21.79
CA ALA A 57 -24.25 -15.12 21.59
C ALA A 57 -25.01 -16.45 21.74
N GLU A 58 -24.52 -17.52 21.12
CA GLU A 58 -25.11 -18.85 21.19
C GLU A 58 -25.06 -19.42 22.61
N GLN A 59 -23.97 -19.19 23.34
CA GLN A 59 -23.85 -19.62 24.73
C GLN A 59 -24.77 -18.82 25.68
N LYS A 60 -24.99 -17.53 25.42
CA LYS A 60 -25.98 -16.73 26.17
C LYS A 60 -27.40 -17.21 25.90
N GLU A 61 -27.77 -17.38 24.63
CA GLU A 61 -29.09 -17.86 24.24
C GLU A 61 -29.38 -19.24 24.85
N ARG A 62 -28.41 -20.16 24.79
CA ARG A 62 -28.54 -21.50 25.37
C ARG A 62 -28.68 -21.47 26.91
N ASN A 63 -28.09 -20.50 27.60
CA ASN A 63 -28.24 -20.32 29.04
C ASN A 63 -29.56 -19.64 29.43
N GLU A 64 -30.18 -18.83 28.55
CA GLU A 64 -31.50 -18.22 28.81
C GLU A 64 -32.66 -19.21 28.56
N LEU A 65 -32.43 -20.28 27.80
CA LEU A 65 -33.42 -21.31 27.49
C LEU A 65 -33.47 -22.48 28.49
N LEU A 66 -32.59 -22.51 29.49
CA LEU A 66 -32.49 -23.53 30.55
C LEU A 66 -33.00 -22.99 31.90
#